data_AF-A0A1C7IKJ1-F1
#
_entry.id   AF-A0A1C7IKJ1-F1
#
_cell.length_a   1.000
_cell.length_b   1.000
_cell.length_c   1.000
_cell.angle_alpha   90.00
_cell.angle_beta   90.00
_cell.angle_gamma   90.00
#
_symmetry.space_group_name_H-M   'P 1'
#
loop_
_entity.id
_entity.type
_entity.pdbx_description
1 polymer ?
#
loop_
_entity_poly.entity_id
_entity_poly.type
_entity_poly.pdbx_seq_one_letter_code
_entity_poly.pdbx_strand_id
1 'polypeptide(L)'
;MEYPLEELLPLTAWLADKYTSKESSSVTYETAQMLMEAVLYCVQEYENITASALLSEHAVKAEDAYKIGYDRVVEKVHKAKEIFHDLTGDFCDYGCSNYRGTLLEGMPAFFIAYDARFRPQDHLLTLDYPTVNFRGEMCGIDIIYQYLCDIVVERGLLECFPEQAVRRLLKQVQGRTGTSYMGNLSEMVLVTAFGCMIADRRLMELSLSDQDIEAAEQYFSGDNLQKTEGKLKTLLRILAEKSGRQEWVPYFYSLCHEYAVRIQNGIKYGTLEAVFFGS
;
A
#
# COMPACT_ATOMS: atom_id res chain seq x y z
N MET A 1 3.86 -25.70 2.81
CA MET A 1 4.24 -27.14 2.73
C MET A 1 5.73 -27.14 2.46
N GLU A 2 6.57 -27.58 3.39
CA GLU A 2 8.01 -27.51 3.14
C GLU A 2 8.45 -28.65 2.22
N TYR A 3 8.80 -28.30 0.97
CA TYR A 3 9.37 -29.25 0.01
C TYR A 3 10.83 -29.57 0.36
N PRO A 4 11.26 -30.83 0.26
CA PRO A 4 12.63 -31.21 0.53
C PRO A 4 13.58 -30.67 -0.56
N LEU A 5 14.83 -30.42 -0.18
CA LEU A 5 15.85 -29.84 -1.08
C LEU A 5 16.09 -30.72 -2.32
N GLU A 6 15.95 -32.04 -2.18
CA GLU A 6 16.06 -33.02 -3.26
C GLU A 6 15.04 -32.80 -4.38
N GLU A 7 13.88 -32.20 -4.07
CA GLU A 7 12.87 -31.83 -5.07
C GLU A 7 13.10 -30.42 -5.67
N LEU A 8 13.72 -29.51 -4.91
CA LEU A 8 13.96 -28.13 -5.35
C LEU A 8 15.25 -27.95 -6.17
N LEU A 9 16.28 -28.75 -5.90
CA LEU A 9 17.56 -28.71 -6.61
C LEU A 9 17.42 -29.00 -8.12
N PRO A 10 16.64 -30.02 -8.56
CA PRO A 10 16.41 -30.24 -9.99
C PRO A 10 15.75 -29.05 -10.69
N LEU A 11 14.84 -28.35 -10.01
CA LEU A 11 14.18 -27.14 -10.56
C LEU A 11 15.16 -25.98 -10.68
N THR A 12 16.00 -25.79 -9.66
CA THR A 12 17.04 -24.76 -9.68
C THR A 12 18.06 -25.02 -10.78
N ALA A 13 18.47 -26.28 -10.97
CA ALA A 13 19.36 -26.67 -12.07
C ALA A 13 18.70 -26.46 -13.44
N TRP A 14 17.41 -26.82 -13.58
CA TRP A 14 16.64 -26.54 -14.79
C TRP A 14 16.56 -25.05 -15.08
N LEU A 15 16.37 -24.21 -14.06
CA LEU A 15 16.32 -22.76 -14.21
C LEU A 15 17.70 -22.18 -14.58
N ALA A 16 18.78 -22.75 -14.06
CA ALA A 16 20.15 -22.39 -14.43
C ALA A 16 20.45 -22.71 -15.90
N ASP A 17 20.05 -23.88 -16.39
CA ASP A 17 20.12 -24.24 -17.81
C ASP A 17 19.39 -23.22 -18.70
N LYS A 18 18.23 -22.72 -18.24
CA LYS A 18 17.48 -21.68 -18.93
C LYS A 18 18.19 -20.33 -18.88
N TYR A 19 18.75 -19.97 -17.73
CA TYR A 19 19.46 -18.71 -17.52
C TYR A 19 20.71 -18.60 -18.39
N THR A 20 21.49 -19.68 -18.52
CA THR A 20 22.71 -19.71 -19.35
C THR A 20 22.43 -20.01 -20.82
N SER A 21 21.17 -20.17 -21.23
CA SER A 21 20.78 -20.68 -22.56
C SER A 21 21.47 -22.00 -22.93
N LYS A 22 21.86 -22.80 -21.91
CA LYS A 22 22.67 -24.04 -22.03
C LYS A 22 24.07 -23.84 -22.63
N GLU A 23 24.57 -22.61 -22.69
CA GLU A 23 25.92 -22.31 -23.20
C GLU A 23 27.01 -22.58 -22.14
N SER A 24 26.63 -22.63 -20.87
CA SER A 24 27.51 -22.97 -19.74
C SER A 24 26.91 -24.06 -18.88
N SER A 25 27.77 -24.99 -18.45
CA SER A 25 27.43 -26.06 -17.50
C SER A 25 27.56 -25.65 -16.03
N SER A 26 27.98 -24.41 -15.76
CA SER A 26 28.10 -23.88 -14.39
C SER A 26 27.65 -22.42 -14.29
N VAL A 27 27.21 -22.05 -13.10
CA VAL A 27 26.85 -20.68 -12.70
C VAL A 27 27.57 -20.34 -11.39
N THR A 28 27.67 -19.05 -11.06
CA THR A 28 28.26 -18.64 -9.78
C THR A 28 27.35 -19.04 -8.61
N TYR A 29 27.89 -19.08 -7.40
CA TYR A 29 27.12 -19.37 -6.19
C TYR A 29 25.95 -18.38 -6.02
N GLU A 30 26.21 -17.09 -6.24
CA GLU A 30 25.20 -16.03 -6.15
C GLU A 30 24.08 -16.23 -7.17
N THR A 31 24.43 -16.66 -8.39
CA THR A 31 23.45 -16.98 -9.43
C THR A 31 22.62 -18.21 -9.03
N ALA A 32 23.24 -19.26 -8.52
CA ALA A 32 22.52 -20.44 -8.04
C ALA A 32 21.54 -20.11 -6.88
N GLN A 33 21.97 -19.27 -5.94
CA GLN A 33 21.14 -18.81 -4.83
C GLN A 33 19.94 -17.98 -5.33
N MET A 34 20.18 -17.00 -6.20
CA MET A 34 19.11 -16.19 -6.81
C MET A 34 18.07 -17.06 -7.53
N LEU A 35 18.50 -18.09 -8.26
CA LEU A 35 17.61 -19.01 -8.95
C LEU A 35 16.83 -19.93 -7.99
N MET A 36 17.45 -20.35 -6.87
CA MET A 36 16.75 -21.08 -5.81
C MET A 36 15.67 -20.20 -5.16
N GLU A 37 15.98 -18.94 -4.87
CA GLU A 37 15.00 -17.97 -4.36
C GLU A 37 13.83 -17.78 -5.35
N ALA A 38 14.10 -17.75 -6.65
CA ALA A 38 13.06 -17.68 -7.68
C ALA A 38 12.13 -18.91 -7.65
N VAL A 39 12.69 -20.11 -7.48
CA VAL A 39 11.92 -21.35 -7.31
C VAL A 39 11.06 -21.29 -6.06
N LEU A 40 11.64 -20.92 -4.91
CA LEU A 40 10.94 -20.81 -3.63
C LEU A 40 9.79 -19.79 -3.69
N TYR A 41 10.04 -18.64 -4.31
CA TYR A 41 9.02 -17.61 -4.48
C TYR A 41 7.81 -18.13 -5.28
N CYS A 42 8.05 -18.81 -6.41
CA CYS A 42 6.96 -19.40 -7.20
C CYS A 42 6.23 -20.50 -6.42
N VAL A 43 6.96 -21.38 -5.72
CA VAL A 43 6.33 -22.41 -4.89
C VAL A 43 5.44 -21.78 -3.81
N GLN A 44 5.90 -20.74 -3.12
CA GLN A 44 5.12 -20.00 -2.13
C GLN A 44 3.84 -19.40 -2.75
N GLU A 45 3.92 -18.90 -3.97
CA GLU A 45 2.76 -18.39 -4.71
C GLU A 45 1.71 -19.46 -5.00
N TYR A 46 2.10 -20.72 -5.18
CA TYR A 46 1.16 -21.84 -5.22
C TYR A 46 0.53 -22.11 -3.83
N GLU A 47 1.32 -22.09 -2.75
CA GLU A 47 0.82 -22.36 -1.40
C GLU A 47 -0.20 -21.34 -0.91
N ASN A 48 0.00 -20.08 -1.28
CA ASN A 48 -0.94 -19.01 -0.96
C ASN A 48 -2.34 -19.27 -1.57
N ILE A 49 -2.46 -20.04 -2.66
CA ILE A 49 -3.76 -20.50 -3.19
C ILE A 49 -4.35 -21.59 -2.30
N THR A 50 -3.57 -22.63 -2.02
CA THR A 50 -4.08 -23.85 -1.36
C THR A 50 -4.51 -23.56 0.07
N ALA A 51 -3.79 -22.68 0.77
CA ALA A 51 -4.19 -22.17 2.08
C ALA A 51 -5.57 -21.46 2.04
N SER A 52 -5.89 -20.76 0.94
CA SER A 52 -7.18 -20.10 0.74
C SER A 52 -8.29 -21.05 0.27
N ALA A 53 -7.96 -22.23 -0.27
CA ALA A 53 -8.91 -23.09 -0.98
C ALA A 53 -9.35 -24.35 -0.21
N LEU A 54 -8.82 -24.65 0.98
CA LEU A 54 -9.15 -25.86 1.77
C LEU A 54 -9.08 -27.17 0.95
N LEU A 55 -8.18 -27.25 -0.05
CA LEU A 55 -8.09 -28.41 -0.95
C LEU A 55 -7.09 -29.48 -0.44
N SER A 56 -7.60 -30.72 -0.49
CA SER A 56 -7.10 -32.07 -0.16
C SER A 56 -5.62 -32.36 0.18
N GLU A 57 -5.48 -33.33 1.09
CA GLU A 57 -4.29 -33.96 1.72
C GLU A 57 -3.27 -34.66 0.79
N HIS A 58 -3.24 -34.39 -0.52
CA HIS A 58 -2.25 -35.00 -1.43
C HIS A 58 -1.17 -33.99 -1.79
N ALA A 59 0.08 -34.28 -1.39
CA ALA A 59 1.24 -33.45 -1.73
C ALA A 59 1.45 -33.44 -3.26
N VAL A 60 1.20 -32.28 -3.88
CA VAL A 60 1.60 -32.00 -5.26
C VAL A 60 3.13 -32.02 -5.32
N LYS A 61 3.74 -32.41 -6.43
CA LYS A 61 5.21 -32.40 -6.57
C LYS A 61 5.74 -30.97 -6.64
N ALA A 62 6.96 -30.73 -6.16
CA ALA A 62 7.56 -29.39 -6.20
C ALA A 62 7.58 -28.79 -7.62
N GLU A 63 7.79 -29.61 -8.66
CA GLU A 63 7.79 -29.17 -10.05
C GLU A 63 6.45 -28.60 -10.50
N ASP A 64 5.35 -29.26 -10.14
CA ASP A 64 4.00 -28.82 -10.50
C ASP A 64 3.61 -27.58 -9.69
N ALA A 65 3.97 -27.55 -8.39
CA ALA A 65 3.80 -26.38 -7.54
C ALA A 65 4.55 -25.14 -8.10
N TYR A 66 5.81 -25.33 -8.52
CA TYR A 66 6.60 -24.28 -9.15
C TYR A 66 5.94 -23.76 -10.44
N LYS A 67 5.49 -24.64 -11.33
CA LYS A 67 4.85 -24.22 -12.61
C LYS A 67 3.58 -23.41 -12.37
N ILE A 68 2.68 -23.91 -11.51
CA ILE A 68 1.44 -23.21 -11.16
C ILE A 68 1.76 -21.86 -10.50
N GLY A 69 2.75 -21.86 -9.60
CA GLY A 69 3.26 -20.65 -8.97
C GLY A 69 3.79 -19.62 -9.93
N TYR A 70 4.63 -20.04 -10.88
CA TYR A 70 5.19 -19.16 -11.92
C TYR A 70 4.10 -18.55 -12.80
N ASP A 71 3.13 -19.34 -13.25
CA ASP A 71 2.00 -18.84 -14.03
C ASP A 71 1.21 -17.78 -13.25
N ARG A 72 1.09 -17.95 -11.93
CA ARG A 72 0.46 -16.95 -11.05
C ARG A 72 1.26 -15.67 -10.92
N VAL A 73 2.59 -15.76 -10.80
CA VAL A 73 3.47 -14.58 -10.81
C VAL A 73 3.24 -13.79 -12.10
N VAL A 74 3.23 -14.47 -13.25
CA VAL A 74 2.98 -13.85 -14.56
C VAL A 74 1.59 -13.22 -14.62
N GLU A 75 0.55 -13.92 -14.18
CA GLU A 75 -0.82 -13.39 -14.13
C GLU A 75 -0.90 -12.13 -13.24
N LYS A 76 -0.22 -12.14 -12.08
CA LYS A 76 -0.20 -10.99 -11.17
C LYS A 76 0.53 -9.80 -11.77
N VAL A 77 1.61 -10.03 -12.53
CA VAL A 77 2.27 -8.97 -13.32
C VAL A 77 1.28 -8.34 -14.31
N HIS A 78 0.50 -9.15 -15.02
CA HIS A 78 -0.51 -8.65 -15.96
C HIS A 78 -1.58 -7.81 -15.25
N LYS A 79 -2.14 -8.31 -14.14
CA LYS A 79 -3.14 -7.56 -13.35
C LYS A 79 -2.56 -6.25 -12.79
N ALA A 80 -1.33 -6.28 -12.30
CA ALA A 80 -0.64 -5.08 -11.81
C ALA A 80 -0.48 -4.04 -12.93
N LYS A 81 -0.11 -4.47 -14.15
CA LYS A 81 -0.01 -3.59 -15.32
C LYS A 81 -1.36 -3.00 -15.73
N GLU A 82 -2.43 -3.79 -15.68
CA GLU A 82 -3.80 -3.33 -15.95
C GLU A 82 -4.22 -2.24 -14.95
N ILE A 83 -4.08 -2.50 -13.65
CA ILE A 83 -4.38 -1.51 -12.60
C ILE A 83 -3.54 -0.24 -12.81
N PHE A 84 -2.26 -0.39 -13.11
CA PHE A 84 -1.37 0.76 -13.34
C PHE A 84 -1.78 1.58 -14.58
N HIS A 85 -2.17 0.91 -15.67
CA HIS A 85 -2.66 1.57 -16.86
C HIS A 85 -3.91 2.41 -16.56
N ASP A 86 -4.87 1.84 -15.82
CA ASP A 86 -6.09 2.54 -15.41
C ASP A 86 -5.77 3.73 -14.49
N LEU A 87 -4.84 3.54 -13.54
CA LEU A 87 -4.41 4.59 -12.61
C LEU A 87 -3.75 5.78 -13.32
N THR A 88 -3.05 5.56 -14.42
CA THR A 88 -2.25 6.59 -15.11
C THR A 88 -3.03 7.41 -16.13
N GLY A 89 -4.21 6.96 -16.58
CA GLY A 89 -4.98 7.63 -17.65
C GLY A 89 -5.39 9.08 -17.33
N ASP A 90 -5.76 9.34 -16.08
CA ASP A 90 -6.23 10.63 -15.56
C ASP A 90 -5.57 10.96 -14.21
N PHE A 91 -4.31 10.55 -14.07
CA PHE A 91 -3.53 10.71 -12.84
C PHE A 91 -3.39 12.18 -12.40
N CYS A 92 -3.65 12.43 -11.12
CA CYS A 92 -3.41 13.70 -10.47
C CYS A 92 -2.44 13.54 -9.30
N ASP A 93 -1.27 14.18 -9.37
CA ASP A 93 -0.27 14.13 -8.30
C ASP A 93 -0.56 15.07 -7.12
N TYR A 94 -1.53 15.98 -7.25
CA TYR A 94 -1.88 17.00 -6.25
C TYR A 94 -0.71 17.88 -5.76
N GLY A 95 0.44 17.90 -6.46
CA GLY A 95 1.67 18.60 -6.09
C GLY A 95 2.61 17.78 -5.19
N CYS A 96 2.33 16.51 -4.98
CA CYS A 96 3.10 15.61 -4.11
C CYS A 96 4.21 14.92 -4.91
N SER A 97 5.46 15.25 -4.60
CA SER A 97 6.62 14.87 -5.43
C SER A 97 6.94 13.38 -5.38
N ASN A 98 6.89 12.75 -4.20
CA ASN A 98 7.12 11.31 -4.05
C ASN A 98 5.96 10.49 -4.65
N TYR A 99 4.71 11.00 -4.58
CA TYR A 99 3.58 10.35 -5.25
C TYR A 99 3.76 10.34 -6.77
N ARG A 100 4.08 11.50 -7.35
CA ARG A 100 4.40 11.64 -8.79
C ARG A 100 5.59 10.77 -9.20
N GLY A 101 6.69 10.85 -8.46
CA GLY A 101 7.92 10.10 -8.78
C GLY A 101 7.71 8.59 -8.71
N THR A 102 7.05 8.09 -7.66
CA THR A 102 6.79 6.66 -7.51
C THR A 102 5.94 6.12 -8.64
N LEU A 103 4.86 6.80 -9.02
CA LEU A 103 3.93 6.29 -10.03
C LEU A 103 4.33 6.60 -11.47
N LEU A 104 4.86 7.77 -11.78
CA LEU A 104 5.17 8.15 -13.17
C LEU A 104 6.60 7.79 -13.61
N GLU A 105 7.51 7.56 -12.66
CA GLU A 105 8.91 7.24 -12.97
C GLU A 105 9.27 5.84 -12.45
N GLY A 106 9.02 5.57 -11.16
CA GLY A 106 9.38 4.32 -10.51
C GLY A 106 8.63 3.09 -11.03
N MET A 107 7.29 3.16 -11.10
CA MET A 107 6.45 2.06 -11.56
C MET A 107 6.73 1.61 -13.01
N PRO A 108 6.82 2.52 -14.00
CA PRO A 108 7.22 2.14 -15.35
C PRO A 108 8.59 1.47 -15.40
N ALA A 109 9.58 2.01 -14.68
CA ALA A 109 10.92 1.43 -14.62
C ALA A 109 10.91 0.02 -14.03
N PHE A 110 10.13 -0.20 -12.97
CA PHE A 110 9.90 -1.54 -12.40
C PHE A 110 9.37 -2.51 -13.46
N PHE A 111 8.29 -2.17 -14.17
CA PHE A 111 7.69 -3.08 -15.15
C PHE A 111 8.57 -3.40 -16.36
N ILE A 112 9.56 -2.56 -16.65
CA ILE A 112 10.58 -2.79 -17.68
C ILE A 112 11.65 -3.74 -17.16
N ALA A 113 12.09 -3.57 -15.92
CA ALA A 113 13.21 -4.32 -15.33
C ALA A 113 12.80 -5.65 -14.68
N TYR A 114 11.53 -5.80 -14.29
CA TYR A 114 11.06 -6.96 -13.54
C TYR A 114 11.11 -8.26 -14.37
N ASP A 115 11.79 -9.27 -13.82
CA ASP A 115 11.94 -10.58 -14.43
C ASP A 115 11.22 -11.65 -13.61
N ALA A 116 9.97 -11.93 -14.00
CA ALA A 116 9.13 -12.94 -13.35
C ALA A 116 9.71 -14.36 -13.37
N ARG A 117 10.70 -14.67 -14.24
CA ARG A 117 11.24 -16.02 -14.37
C ARG A 117 12.48 -16.23 -13.52
N PHE A 118 13.42 -15.31 -13.60
CA PHE A 118 14.74 -15.48 -12.97
C PHE A 118 14.90 -14.68 -11.68
N ARG A 119 14.10 -13.63 -11.49
CA ARG A 119 14.13 -12.76 -10.31
C ARG A 119 12.72 -12.35 -9.83
N PRO A 120 11.75 -13.28 -9.70
CA PRO A 120 10.41 -12.92 -9.29
C PRO A 120 10.33 -12.32 -7.88
N GLN A 121 11.32 -12.59 -7.01
CA GLN A 121 11.44 -12.04 -5.67
C GLN A 121 11.87 -10.56 -5.61
N ASP A 122 12.45 -10.04 -6.70
CA ASP A 122 13.02 -8.69 -6.73
C ASP A 122 11.94 -7.65 -7.07
N HIS A 123 11.62 -6.74 -6.15
CA HIS A 123 10.64 -5.67 -6.42
C HIS A 123 11.27 -4.37 -6.96
N LEU A 124 12.60 -4.21 -6.90
CA LEU A 124 13.42 -3.19 -7.61
C LEU A 124 12.96 -1.72 -7.50
N LEU A 125 12.06 -1.38 -6.57
CA LEU A 125 11.45 -0.06 -6.43
C LEU A 125 11.31 0.29 -4.94
N THR A 126 11.74 1.49 -4.54
CA THR A 126 11.78 1.92 -3.14
C THR A 126 10.42 2.29 -2.56
N LEU A 127 9.42 2.54 -3.42
CA LEU A 127 8.06 2.93 -3.03
C LEU A 127 8.05 4.17 -2.10
N ASP A 128 8.68 5.25 -2.56
CA ASP A 128 8.90 6.48 -1.76
C ASP A 128 7.59 7.18 -1.31
N TYR A 129 6.46 6.89 -1.96
CA TYR A 129 5.14 7.28 -1.49
C TYR A 129 4.52 6.15 -0.67
N PRO A 130 4.29 6.32 0.65
CA PRO A 130 3.77 5.27 1.51
C PRO A 130 2.26 5.10 1.32
N THR A 131 1.76 3.85 1.35
CA THR A 131 0.31 3.56 1.47
C THR A 131 -0.09 3.42 2.94
N VAL A 132 -1.37 3.63 3.26
CA VAL A 132 -1.86 3.58 4.66
C VAL A 132 -1.58 2.23 5.32
N ASN A 133 -1.68 1.15 4.56
CA ASN A 133 -1.57 -0.23 5.08
C ASN A 133 -0.30 -0.94 4.62
N PHE A 134 0.75 -0.21 4.25
CA PHE A 134 1.98 -0.79 3.74
C PHE A 134 2.52 -1.91 4.65
N ARG A 135 2.68 -3.12 4.09
CA ARG A 135 3.23 -4.28 4.79
C ARG A 135 4.61 -4.62 4.22
N GLY A 136 5.66 -4.43 5.03
CA GLY A 136 7.05 -4.69 4.62
C GLY A 136 7.43 -6.16 4.48
N GLU A 137 6.50 -7.09 4.66
CA GLU A 137 6.76 -8.54 4.59
C GLU A 137 6.65 -9.12 3.16
N MET A 138 6.05 -8.37 2.23
CA MET A 138 5.89 -8.81 0.83
C MET A 138 7.12 -8.44 0.00
N CYS A 139 7.37 -9.19 -1.07
CA CYS A 139 8.42 -8.91 -2.04
C CYS A 139 7.95 -9.18 -3.47
N GLY A 140 8.84 -9.00 -4.45
CA GLY A 140 8.55 -9.29 -5.85
C GLY A 140 7.36 -8.53 -6.42
N ILE A 141 6.53 -9.24 -7.18
CA ILE A 141 5.30 -8.67 -7.74
C ILE A 141 4.19 -8.51 -6.68
N ASP A 142 4.26 -9.21 -5.55
CA ASP A 142 3.19 -9.17 -4.53
C ASP A 142 3.09 -7.81 -3.88
N ILE A 143 4.22 -7.25 -3.47
CA ILE A 143 4.27 -5.92 -2.87
C ILE A 143 3.79 -4.86 -3.86
N ILE A 144 4.16 -4.99 -5.13
CA ILE A 144 3.78 -4.04 -6.19
C ILE A 144 2.28 -4.13 -6.49
N TYR A 145 1.74 -5.35 -6.62
CA TYR A 145 0.32 -5.56 -6.86
C TYR A 145 -0.52 -5.04 -5.70
N GLN A 146 -0.14 -5.34 -4.46
CA GLN A 146 -0.85 -4.82 -3.28
C GLN A 146 -0.73 -3.30 -3.19
N TYR A 147 0.45 -2.74 -3.46
CA TYR A 147 0.67 -1.30 -3.49
C TYR A 147 -0.27 -0.60 -4.49
N LEU A 148 -0.39 -1.11 -5.71
CA LEU A 148 -1.30 -0.54 -6.70
C LEU A 148 -2.77 -0.68 -6.29
N CYS A 149 -3.17 -1.81 -5.70
CA CYS A 149 -4.52 -1.97 -5.13
C CYS A 149 -4.81 -0.92 -4.03
N ASP A 150 -3.84 -0.67 -3.15
CA ASP A 150 -3.94 0.35 -2.11
C ASP A 150 -4.10 1.74 -2.73
N ILE A 151 -3.26 2.09 -3.72
CA ILE A 151 -3.36 3.37 -4.44
C ILE A 151 -4.74 3.57 -5.09
N VAL A 152 -5.36 2.53 -5.64
CA VAL A 152 -6.73 2.63 -6.18
C VAL A 152 -7.74 3.05 -5.09
N VAL A 153 -7.66 2.45 -3.90
CA VAL A 153 -8.56 2.78 -2.79
C VAL A 153 -8.33 4.23 -2.32
N GLU A 154 -7.08 4.60 -2.12
CA GLU A 154 -6.67 5.94 -1.68
C GLU A 154 -7.05 7.02 -2.69
N ARG A 155 -6.83 6.76 -3.99
CA ARG A 155 -7.21 7.64 -5.08
C ARG A 155 -8.73 7.89 -5.07
N GLY A 156 -9.53 6.85 -4.85
CA GLY A 156 -10.98 7.00 -4.73
C GLY A 156 -11.40 8.00 -3.65
N LEU A 157 -10.69 8.02 -2.50
CA LEU A 157 -10.93 9.02 -1.45
C LEU A 157 -10.57 10.43 -1.93
N LEU A 158 -9.38 10.59 -2.53
CA LEU A 158 -8.90 11.89 -2.99
C LEU A 158 -9.81 12.51 -4.05
N GLU A 159 -10.38 11.70 -4.94
CA GLU A 159 -11.31 12.13 -5.99
C GLU A 159 -12.66 12.64 -5.48
N CYS A 160 -13.02 12.32 -4.23
CA CYS A 160 -14.24 12.87 -3.62
C CYS A 160 -14.09 14.35 -3.24
N PHE A 161 -12.87 14.89 -3.29
CA PHE A 161 -12.58 16.27 -2.94
C PHE A 161 -12.11 17.06 -4.18
N PRO A 162 -12.41 18.37 -4.25
CA PRO A 162 -11.87 19.20 -5.31
C PRO A 162 -10.34 19.18 -5.31
N GLU A 163 -9.73 18.95 -6.48
CA GLU A 163 -8.27 18.90 -6.62
C GLU A 163 -7.56 20.11 -5.99
N GLN A 164 -8.12 21.31 -6.18
CA GLN A 164 -7.57 22.53 -5.62
C GLN A 164 -7.61 22.56 -4.08
N ALA A 165 -8.60 21.90 -3.46
CA ALA A 165 -8.66 21.79 -1.99
C ALA A 165 -7.52 20.91 -1.48
N VAL A 166 -7.30 19.74 -2.09
CA VAL A 166 -6.18 18.85 -1.74
C VAL A 166 -4.83 19.53 -1.96
N ARG A 167 -4.64 20.22 -3.09
CA ARG A 167 -3.42 21.00 -3.38
C ARG A 167 -3.16 22.10 -2.36
N ARG A 168 -4.22 22.81 -1.92
CA ARG A 168 -4.09 23.85 -0.89
C ARG A 168 -3.71 23.26 0.46
N LEU A 169 -4.35 22.16 0.86
CA LEU A 169 -4.05 21.44 2.09
C LEU A 169 -2.59 20.99 2.10
N LEU A 170 -2.12 20.35 1.03
CA LEU A 170 -0.72 19.94 0.88
C LEU A 170 0.25 21.11 1.04
N LYS A 171 0.00 22.23 0.35
CA LYS A 171 0.84 23.44 0.45
C LYS A 171 0.84 24.05 1.85
N GLN A 172 -0.27 23.98 2.56
CA GLN A 172 -0.37 24.45 3.95
C GLN A 172 0.52 23.61 4.86
N VAL A 173 0.49 22.27 4.73
CA VAL A 173 1.33 21.35 5.50
C VAL A 173 2.82 21.56 5.18
N GLN A 174 3.18 21.65 3.90
CA GLN A 174 4.55 21.94 3.47
C GLN A 174 5.04 23.32 3.95
N GLY A 175 4.17 24.33 3.94
CA GLY A 175 4.50 25.67 4.42
C GLY A 175 4.77 25.74 5.92
N ARG A 176 4.13 24.89 6.72
CA ARG A 176 4.34 24.80 8.18
C ARG A 176 5.63 24.05 8.53
N THR A 177 5.91 22.96 7.82
CA THR A 177 7.09 22.11 8.07
C THR A 177 8.36 22.65 7.41
N GLY A 178 8.23 23.47 6.36
CA GLY A 178 9.34 23.97 5.56
C GLY A 178 9.99 22.90 4.68
N THR A 179 9.40 21.71 4.57
CA THR A 179 9.94 20.57 3.84
C THR A 179 8.92 20.00 2.85
N SER A 180 9.39 19.16 1.93
CA SER A 180 8.48 18.41 1.06
C SER A 180 7.73 17.37 1.89
N TYR A 181 6.41 17.36 1.76
CA TYR A 181 5.56 16.34 2.35
C TYR A 181 5.89 14.96 1.78
N MET A 182 6.21 14.01 2.67
CA MET A 182 6.55 12.62 2.33
C MET A 182 5.54 11.60 2.87
N GLY A 183 4.43 12.07 3.45
CA GLY A 183 3.37 11.20 3.97
C GLY A 183 2.37 10.77 2.91
N ASN A 184 1.31 10.12 3.39
CA ASN A 184 0.22 9.66 2.55
C ASN A 184 -0.85 10.77 2.35
N LEU A 185 -1.19 11.09 1.10
CA LEU A 185 -2.16 12.15 0.80
C LEU A 185 -3.56 11.82 1.34
N SER A 186 -3.97 10.56 1.27
CA SER A 186 -5.29 10.12 1.72
C SER A 186 -5.42 10.17 3.24
N GLU A 187 -4.35 9.89 3.99
CA GLU A 187 -4.27 10.11 5.44
C GLU A 187 -4.51 11.58 5.80
N MET A 188 -3.73 12.48 5.17
CA MET A 188 -3.85 13.93 5.39
C MET A 188 -5.27 14.41 5.10
N VAL A 189 -5.84 14.03 3.96
CA VAL A 189 -7.20 14.41 3.56
C VAL A 189 -8.26 13.84 4.53
N LEU A 190 -8.14 12.57 4.92
CA LEU A 190 -9.12 11.90 5.78
C LEU A 190 -9.17 12.54 7.18
N VAL A 191 -8.02 12.88 7.73
CA VAL A 191 -7.91 13.48 9.07
C VAL A 191 -8.45 14.90 9.07
N THR A 192 -8.12 15.70 8.05
CA THR A 192 -8.70 17.03 7.88
C THR A 192 -10.22 16.94 7.67
N ALA A 193 -10.69 15.95 6.89
CA ALA A 193 -12.12 15.69 6.72
C ALA A 193 -12.82 15.37 8.05
N PHE A 194 -12.22 14.56 8.93
CA PHE A 194 -12.75 14.35 10.28
C PHE A 194 -12.86 15.64 11.07
N GLY A 195 -11.83 16.49 11.05
CA GLY A 195 -11.87 17.80 11.69
C GLY A 195 -13.02 18.66 11.14
N CYS A 196 -13.20 18.69 9.81
CA CYS A 196 -14.29 19.46 9.20
C CYS A 196 -15.66 18.94 9.63
N MET A 197 -15.84 17.62 9.74
CA MET A 197 -17.09 17.02 10.21
C MET A 197 -17.38 17.34 11.68
N ILE A 198 -16.34 17.36 12.52
CA ILE A 198 -16.48 17.65 13.96
C ILE A 198 -16.83 19.12 14.19
N ALA A 199 -16.19 20.02 13.45
CA ALA A 199 -16.39 21.47 13.56
C ALA A 199 -17.54 22.02 12.69
N ASP A 200 -18.37 21.14 12.11
CA ASP A 200 -19.49 21.47 11.20
C ASP A 200 -19.08 22.44 10.06
N ARG A 201 -17.89 22.19 9.50
CA ARG A 201 -17.36 22.92 8.33
C ARG A 201 -17.73 22.24 7.04
N ARG A 202 -17.59 22.99 5.94
CA ARG A 202 -17.76 22.46 4.59
C ARG A 202 -16.67 21.44 4.29
N LEU A 203 -17.05 20.17 4.32
CA LEU A 203 -16.17 19.02 4.05
C LEU A 203 -15.33 19.19 2.78
N MET A 204 -15.92 19.73 1.70
CA MET A 204 -15.25 19.90 0.40
C MET A 204 -14.16 20.99 0.38
N GLU A 205 -14.10 21.85 1.40
CA GLU A 205 -13.09 22.92 1.47
C GLU A 205 -11.77 22.43 2.08
N LEU A 206 -11.79 21.32 2.84
CA LEU A 206 -10.64 20.74 3.55
C LEU A 206 -9.83 21.81 4.30
N SER A 207 -10.52 22.66 5.04
CA SER A 207 -9.92 23.78 5.75
C SER A 207 -10.35 23.76 7.21
N LEU A 208 -9.37 23.95 8.08
CA LEU A 208 -9.53 24.06 9.52
C LEU A 208 -8.81 25.33 10.00
N SER A 209 -9.45 25.99 10.95
CA SER A 209 -8.93 27.11 11.73
C SER A 209 -8.60 26.67 13.14
N ASP A 210 -7.91 27.50 13.91
CA ASP A 210 -7.56 27.18 15.30
C ASP A 210 -8.81 26.96 16.17
N GLN A 211 -9.90 27.70 15.90
CA GLN A 211 -11.20 27.49 16.57
C GLN A 211 -11.80 26.10 16.29
N ASP A 212 -11.51 25.52 15.12
CA ASP A 212 -11.99 24.17 14.77
C ASP A 212 -11.23 23.09 15.54
N ILE A 213 -9.99 23.38 15.94
CA ILE A 213 -9.20 22.50 16.82
C ILE A 213 -9.78 22.49 18.24
N GLU A 214 -10.21 23.64 18.76
CA GLU A 214 -10.90 23.71 20.05
C GLU A 214 -12.20 22.87 20.03
N ALA A 215 -12.95 22.91 18.93
CA ALA A 215 -14.13 22.06 18.75
C ALA A 215 -13.77 20.57 18.73
N ALA A 216 -12.68 20.20 18.05
CA ALA A 216 -12.17 18.82 18.06
C ALA A 216 -11.72 18.37 19.46
N GLU A 217 -11.05 19.23 20.22
CA GLU A 217 -10.64 18.95 21.59
C GLU A 217 -11.85 18.71 22.50
N GLN A 218 -12.86 19.58 22.44
CA GLN A 218 -14.12 19.40 23.17
C GLN A 218 -14.83 18.10 22.77
N TYR A 219 -14.83 17.77 21.48
CA TYR A 219 -15.48 16.57 20.95
C TYR A 219 -14.87 15.27 21.52
N PHE A 220 -13.56 15.25 21.79
CA PHE A 220 -12.85 14.08 22.33
C PHE A 220 -12.54 14.17 23.84
N SER A 221 -12.83 15.30 24.48
CA SER A 221 -12.53 15.52 25.90
C SER A 221 -13.20 14.47 26.80
N GLY A 222 -12.41 13.88 27.70
CA GLY A 222 -12.87 12.83 28.62
C GLY A 222 -13.05 11.44 27.99
N ASP A 223 -12.78 11.26 26.70
CA ASP A 223 -12.78 9.94 26.06
C ASP A 223 -11.48 9.19 26.34
N ASN A 224 -11.58 7.86 26.40
CA ASN A 224 -10.42 6.98 26.34
C ASN A 224 -10.09 6.61 24.89
N LEU A 225 -8.99 5.87 24.68
CA LEU A 225 -8.54 5.43 23.37
C LEU A 225 -9.63 4.70 22.58
N GLN A 226 -10.31 3.73 23.19
CA GLN A 226 -11.36 2.92 22.53
C GLN A 226 -12.54 3.77 22.08
N LYS A 227 -12.97 4.74 22.89
CA LYS A 227 -14.08 5.62 22.57
C LYS A 227 -13.70 6.64 21.48
N THR A 228 -12.47 7.14 21.52
CA THR A 228 -11.90 8.01 20.47
C THR A 228 -11.85 7.28 19.13
N GLU A 229 -11.30 6.06 19.12
CA GLU A 229 -11.25 5.21 17.93
C GLU A 229 -12.66 4.89 17.40
N GLY A 230 -13.61 4.59 18.30
CA GLY A 230 -15.01 4.33 17.93
C GLY A 230 -15.69 5.53 17.27
N LYS A 231 -15.38 6.76 17.73
CA LYS A 231 -15.85 8.00 17.10
C LYS A 231 -15.26 8.19 15.71
N LEU A 232 -13.94 8.04 15.55
CA LEU A 232 -13.28 8.13 14.24
C LEU A 232 -13.83 7.10 13.24
N LYS A 233 -14.01 5.85 13.67
CA LYS A 233 -14.64 4.79 12.86
C LYS A 233 -16.08 5.14 12.45
N THR A 234 -16.81 5.88 13.28
CA THR A 234 -18.16 6.34 12.95
C THR A 234 -18.12 7.46 11.91
N LEU A 235 -17.20 8.42 12.05
CA LEU A 235 -16.99 9.47 11.03
C LEU A 235 -16.59 8.86 9.68
N LEU A 236 -15.68 7.89 9.69
CA LEU A 236 -15.28 7.15 8.49
C LEU A 236 -16.47 6.45 7.83
N ARG A 237 -17.32 5.77 8.60
CA ARG A 237 -18.54 5.12 8.09
C ARG A 237 -19.49 6.12 7.43
N ILE A 238 -19.72 7.27 8.07
CA ILE A 238 -20.56 8.34 7.49
C ILE A 238 -19.97 8.84 6.17
N LEU A 239 -18.64 9.02 6.10
CA LEU A 239 -17.96 9.47 4.88
C LEU A 239 -18.09 8.41 3.76
N ALA A 240 -17.81 7.15 4.08
CA ALA A 240 -17.94 6.02 3.15
C ALA A 240 -19.37 5.85 2.62
N GLU A 241 -20.39 5.98 3.49
CA GLU A 241 -21.80 5.92 3.10
C GLU A 241 -22.18 7.05 2.15
N LYS A 242 -21.78 8.29 2.44
CA LYS A 242 -22.08 9.44 1.60
C LYS A 242 -21.40 9.37 0.23
N SER A 243 -20.22 8.78 0.16
CA SER A 243 -19.48 8.61 -1.10
C SER A 243 -19.87 7.33 -1.85
N GLY A 244 -20.67 6.44 -1.26
CA GLY A 244 -21.00 5.14 -1.84
C GLY A 244 -19.81 4.16 -1.89
N ARG A 245 -18.85 4.31 -0.98
CA ARG A 245 -17.53 3.64 -0.99
C ARG A 245 -17.31 2.83 0.28
N GLN A 246 -18.07 1.75 0.45
CA GLN A 246 -17.99 0.90 1.65
C GLN A 246 -16.63 0.19 1.79
N GLU A 247 -15.92 -0.01 0.68
CA GLU A 247 -14.57 -0.58 0.63
C GLU A 247 -13.53 0.22 1.45
N TRP A 248 -13.79 1.51 1.71
CA TRP A 248 -12.91 2.37 2.51
C TRP A 248 -12.89 1.99 3.99
N VAL A 249 -14.02 1.51 4.51
CA VAL A 249 -14.19 1.23 5.93
C VAL A 249 -13.13 0.25 6.43
N PRO A 250 -12.98 -0.98 5.85
CA PRO A 250 -11.93 -1.89 6.29
C PRO A 250 -10.52 -1.36 6.01
N TYR A 251 -10.32 -0.58 4.94
CA TYR A 251 -9.01 -0.06 4.56
C TYR A 251 -8.48 0.99 5.55
N PHE A 252 -9.27 2.01 5.91
CA PHE A 252 -8.83 3.11 6.79
C PHE A 252 -9.04 2.86 8.30
N TYR A 253 -9.43 1.65 8.70
CA TYR A 253 -9.61 1.32 10.12
C TYR A 253 -8.31 1.34 10.92
N SER A 254 -7.19 0.95 10.32
CA SER A 254 -5.85 1.07 10.91
C SER A 254 -5.56 2.54 11.27
N LEU A 255 -5.84 3.45 10.34
CA LEU A 255 -5.66 4.89 10.52
C LEU A 255 -6.51 5.44 11.66
N CYS A 256 -7.74 4.96 11.83
CA CYS A 256 -8.60 5.37 12.95
C CYS A 256 -7.97 5.04 14.31
N HIS A 257 -7.31 3.88 14.42
CA HIS A 257 -6.61 3.52 15.66
C HIS A 257 -5.39 4.41 15.90
N GLU A 258 -4.55 4.58 14.87
CA GLU A 258 -3.35 5.42 14.96
C GLU A 258 -3.70 6.87 15.33
N TYR A 259 -4.71 7.45 14.70
CA TYR A 259 -5.15 8.81 15.01
C TYR A 259 -5.87 8.91 16.34
N ALA A 260 -6.53 7.85 16.83
CA ALA A 260 -7.05 7.86 18.19
C ALA A 260 -5.91 7.98 19.22
N VAL A 261 -4.78 7.31 18.99
CA VAL A 261 -3.57 7.46 19.82
C VAL A 261 -3.00 8.87 19.71
N ARG A 262 -2.84 9.41 18.48
CA ARG A 262 -2.32 10.76 18.25
C ARG A 262 -3.21 11.84 18.89
N ILE A 263 -4.54 11.74 18.77
CA ILE A 263 -5.51 12.65 19.37
C ILE A 263 -5.45 12.61 20.90
N GLN A 264 -5.42 11.40 21.49
CA GLN A 264 -5.33 11.26 22.95
C GLN A 264 -4.05 11.89 23.51
N ASN A 265 -2.93 11.70 22.81
CA ASN A 265 -1.67 12.37 23.17
C ASN A 265 -1.77 13.89 22.94
N GLY A 266 -2.33 14.33 21.83
CA GLY A 266 -2.54 15.74 21.50
C GLY A 266 -3.34 16.48 22.56
N ILE A 267 -4.44 15.90 23.06
CA ILE A 267 -5.25 16.47 24.14
C ILE A 267 -4.45 16.50 25.45
N LYS A 268 -3.79 15.39 25.79
CA LYS A 268 -3.01 15.28 27.04
C LYS A 268 -1.89 16.32 27.14
N TYR A 269 -1.27 16.66 26.02
CA TYR A 269 -0.11 17.55 25.96
C TYR A 269 -0.40 18.95 25.37
N GLY A 270 -1.65 19.24 25.01
CA GLY A 270 -2.04 20.52 24.43
C GLY A 270 -1.47 20.76 23.02
N THR A 271 -1.30 19.69 22.24
CA THR A 271 -0.71 19.71 20.89
C THR A 271 -1.64 19.11 19.83
N LEU A 272 -2.96 19.16 20.05
CA LEU A 272 -3.95 18.59 19.12
C LEU A 272 -3.88 19.23 17.72
N GLU A 273 -3.50 20.50 17.65
CA GLU A 273 -3.22 21.21 16.40
C GLU A 273 -2.24 20.47 15.49
N ALA A 274 -1.22 19.81 16.05
CA ALA A 274 -0.23 19.07 15.29
C ALA A 274 -0.82 17.85 14.58
N VAL A 275 -1.84 17.24 15.17
CA VAL A 275 -2.54 16.07 14.64
C VAL A 275 -3.36 16.43 13.41
N PHE A 276 -4.09 17.55 13.45
CA PHE A 276 -5.00 17.96 12.37
C PHE A 276 -4.35 18.83 11.30
N PHE A 277 -3.26 19.52 11.62
CA PHE A 277 -2.54 20.37 10.68
C PHE A 277 -1.25 19.77 10.13
N GLY A 278 -0.83 18.59 10.61
CA GLY A 278 0.34 17.87 10.09
C GLY A 278 1.67 18.58 10.37
N SER A 279 1.95 18.87 11.65
CA SER A 279 3.23 19.43 12.12
C SER A 279 3.99 18.47 13.02
#